data_AF-A0A3M8FRI5-F1
#
_entry.id   AF-A0A3M8FRI5-F1
#
_cell.length_a   1.000
_cell.length_b   1.000
_cell.length_c   1.000
_cell.angle_alpha   90.00
_cell.angle_beta   90.00
_cell.angle_gamma   90.00
#
_symmetry.space_group_name_H-M   'P 1'
#
loop_
_entity.id
_entity.type
_entity.pdbx_description
1 polymer ?
#
loop_
_entity_poly.entity_id
_entity_poly.type
_entity_poly.pdbx_seq_one_letter_code
_entity_poly.pdbx_strand_id
1 'polypeptide(L)'
;MGKVGGVVVALVIAGVLVGLRFSNKDELAADTRVQVTELLMNLPDYGEAGAYYESLADTHHETVFDHHHKMSGRRISSSFDSMGYIHELLEEMAKDAERSNQNARAGYLRTLKSEVYIEEESG
;
A
#
# COMPACT_ATOMS: atom_id res chain seq x y z
N MET A 1 -30.05 -13.16 -13.06
CA MET A 1 -28.59 -12.92 -13.09
C MET A 1 -28.29 -11.85 -12.05
N GLY A 2 -27.95 -12.29 -10.82
CA GLY A 2 -27.71 -11.40 -9.70
C GLY A 2 -26.40 -10.65 -9.90
N LYS A 3 -26.48 -9.31 -9.95
CA LYS A 3 -25.31 -8.44 -9.91
C LYS A 3 -24.64 -8.67 -8.56
N VAL A 4 -23.47 -9.31 -8.56
CA VAL A 4 -22.61 -9.38 -7.38
C VAL A 4 -22.26 -7.93 -7.06
N GLY A 5 -22.88 -7.41 -5.99
CA GLY A 5 -22.54 -6.12 -5.43
C GLY A 5 -21.13 -6.24 -4.86
N GLY A 6 -20.13 -5.87 -5.67
CA GLY A 6 -18.80 -5.59 -5.17
C GLY A 6 -18.94 -4.37 -4.26
N VAL A 7 -18.75 -4.58 -2.96
CA VAL A 7 -18.54 -3.50 -2.02
C VAL A 7 -17.23 -2.85 -2.47
N VAL A 8 -17.31 -1.75 -3.20
CA VAL A 8 -16.14 -0.92 -3.52
C VAL A 8 -15.73 -0.30 -2.19
N VAL A 9 -14.74 -0.89 -1.53
CA VAL A 9 -14.14 -0.29 -0.34
C VAL A 9 -13.24 0.83 -0.85
N ALA A 10 -13.82 2.02 -0.98
CA ALA A 10 -13.06 3.25 -1.11
C ALA A 10 -12.24 3.45 0.18
N LEU A 11 -11.02 2.91 0.21
CA LEU A 11 -10.09 3.14 1.31
C LEU A 11 -9.48 4.52 1.13
N VAL A 12 -10.16 5.51 1.72
CA VAL A 12 -9.60 6.84 1.94
C VAL A 12 -8.46 6.68 2.93
N ILE A 13 -7.23 6.70 2.42
CA ILE A 13 -6.05 6.91 3.25
C ILE A 13 -6.10 8.38 3.65
N ALA A 14 -6.78 8.62 4.78
CA ALA A 14 -6.99 9.94 5.33
C ALA A 14 -5.63 10.58 5.64
N GLY A 15 -5.11 11.34 4.69
CA GLY A 15 -4.47 12.63 4.92
C GLY A 15 -3.46 12.73 6.07
N VAL A 16 -2.50 11.81 6.21
CA VAL A 16 -1.24 12.12 6.94
C VAL A 16 -0.31 12.97 6.05
N LEU A 17 -0.85 13.71 5.08
CA LEU A 17 -0.10 14.67 4.27
C LEU A 17 -0.01 16.06 4.92
N VAL A 18 -0.76 16.35 5.99
CA VAL A 18 -0.85 17.73 6.54
C VAL A 18 0.17 18.01 7.67
N GLY A 19 0.93 17.02 8.15
CA GLY A 19 1.93 17.21 9.22
C GLY A 19 3.42 17.11 8.81
N LEU A 20 3.71 16.61 7.61
CA LEU A 20 5.04 16.13 7.20
C LEU A 20 6.02 17.22 6.75
N ARG A 21 6.15 18.32 7.49
CA ARG A 21 7.28 19.25 7.24
C ARG A 21 8.57 18.82 7.96
N PHE A 22 8.55 17.77 8.79
CA PHE A 22 9.70 17.36 9.60
C PHE A 22 9.83 15.86 9.98
N SER A 23 8.99 14.93 9.50
CA SER A 23 9.16 13.53 9.91
C SER A 23 10.39 12.90 9.28
N ASN A 24 11.16 12.19 10.10
CA ASN A 24 12.31 11.41 9.67
C ASN A 24 11.84 10.26 8.76
N LYS A 25 12.66 9.88 7.78
CA LYS A 25 12.39 8.80 6.82
C LYS A 25 11.84 7.53 7.51
N ASP A 26 12.41 7.17 8.65
CA ASP A 26 12.06 5.96 9.40
C ASP A 26 10.64 6.02 10.00
N GLU A 27 10.21 7.21 10.44
CA GLU A 27 8.85 7.43 10.97
C GLU A 27 7.83 7.32 9.83
N LEU A 28 8.12 7.95 8.69
CA LEU A 28 7.29 7.84 7.50
C LEU A 28 7.22 6.40 6.97
N ALA A 29 8.31 5.64 7.01
CA ALA A 29 8.33 4.23 6.65
C ALA A 29 7.42 3.41 7.58
N ALA A 30 7.54 3.61 8.89
CA ALA A 30 6.71 2.92 9.89
C ALA A 30 5.21 3.25 9.73
N ASP A 31 4.86 4.52 9.60
CA ASP A 31 3.46 4.96 9.41
C ASP A 31 2.87 4.37 8.12
N THR A 32 3.65 4.39 7.04
CA THR A 32 3.20 3.83 5.76
C THR A 32 3.06 2.31 5.84
N ARG A 33 3.91 1.62 6.61
CA ARG A 33 3.79 0.18 6.85
C ARG A 33 2.52 -0.17 7.60
N VAL A 34 2.11 0.64 8.58
CA VAL A 34 0.84 0.48 9.31
C VAL A 34 -0.34 0.63 8.35
N GLN A 35 -0.34 1.67 7.51
CA GLN A 35 -1.40 1.88 6.51
C GLN A 35 -1.53 0.69 5.54
N VAL A 36 -0.41 0.10 5.12
CA VAL A 36 -0.44 -1.12 4.30
C VAL A 36 -1.07 -2.28 5.05
N THR A 37 -0.76 -2.49 6.33
CA THR A 37 -1.43 -3.54 7.12
C THR A 37 -2.94 -3.34 7.15
N GLU A 38 -3.39 -2.12 7.47
CA GLU A 38 -4.81 -1.77 7.49
C GLU A 38 -5.47 -2.02 6.14
N LEU A 39 -4.78 -1.70 5.05
CA LEU A 39 -5.25 -1.97 3.70
C LEU A 39 -5.42 -3.48 3.45
N LEU A 40 -4.42 -4.28 3.81
CA LEU A 40 -4.42 -5.74 3.61
C LEU A 40 -5.51 -6.44 4.44
N MET A 41 -5.89 -5.89 5.60
CA MET A 41 -7.00 -6.40 6.42
C MET A 41 -8.34 -6.45 5.67
N ASN A 42 -8.48 -5.68 4.58
CA ASN A 42 -9.69 -5.67 3.74
C ASN A 42 -9.71 -6.81 2.70
N LEU A 43 -8.64 -7.59 2.58
CA LEU A 43 -8.62 -8.72 1.65
C LEU A 43 -9.61 -9.82 2.09
N PRO A 44 -10.31 -10.48 1.14
CA PRO A 44 -11.38 -11.42 1.45
C PRO A 44 -10.97 -12.60 2.35
N ASP A 45 -9.72 -13.06 2.26
CA ASP A 45 -9.17 -14.19 3.02
C ASP A 45 -8.14 -13.75 4.06
N TYR A 46 -8.06 -12.47 4.42
CA TYR A 46 -7.07 -11.98 5.38
C TYR A 46 -7.14 -12.70 6.73
N GLY A 47 -8.33 -13.10 7.18
CA GLY A 47 -8.48 -13.89 8.41
C GLY A 47 -7.77 -15.25 8.39
N GLU A 48 -7.55 -15.83 7.21
CA GLU A 48 -6.82 -17.09 7.02
C GLU A 48 -5.35 -16.85 6.64
N ALA A 49 -5.10 -15.86 5.79
CA ALA A 49 -3.81 -15.62 5.15
C ALA A 49 -3.10 -14.33 5.60
N GLY A 50 -3.54 -13.70 6.69
CA GLY A 50 -3.03 -12.40 7.13
C GLY A 50 -1.51 -12.40 7.34
N ALA A 51 -0.98 -13.39 8.06
CA ALA A 51 0.46 -13.55 8.27
C ALA A 51 1.25 -13.72 6.96
N TYR A 52 0.63 -14.35 5.95
CA TYR A 52 1.23 -14.48 4.62
C TYR A 52 1.31 -13.12 3.92
N TYR A 53 0.22 -12.34 3.92
CA TYR A 53 0.21 -11.00 3.35
C TYR A 53 1.17 -10.04 4.05
N GLU A 54 1.26 -10.11 5.38
CA GLU A 54 2.21 -9.32 6.16
C GLU A 54 3.66 -9.67 5.80
N SER A 55 3.98 -10.96 5.64
CA SER A 55 5.33 -11.37 5.24
C SER A 55 5.72 -10.88 3.86
N LEU A 56 4.77 -10.84 2.91
CA LEU A 56 4.99 -10.27 1.58
C LEU A 56 5.20 -8.75 1.66
N ALA A 57 4.38 -8.05 2.46
CA ALA A 57 4.54 -6.62 2.67
C ALA A 57 5.92 -6.32 3.27
N ASP A 58 6.34 -7.04 4.31
CA ASP A 58 7.66 -6.87 4.93
C ASP A 58 8.81 -7.12 3.95
N THR A 59 8.66 -8.12 3.08
CA THR A 59 9.68 -8.47 2.08
C THR A 59 9.93 -7.35 1.08
N HIS A 60 8.87 -6.66 0.64
CA HIS A 60 8.95 -5.66 -0.43
C HIS A 60 8.96 -4.21 0.08
N HIS A 61 8.53 -3.98 1.33
CA HIS A 61 8.30 -2.65 1.91
C HIS A 61 9.50 -1.72 1.78
N GLU A 62 10.67 -2.11 2.29
CA GLU A 62 11.85 -1.23 2.34
C GLU A 62 12.31 -0.83 0.93
N THR A 63 12.35 -1.79 0.00
CA THR A 63 12.80 -1.53 -1.37
C THR A 63 11.84 -0.60 -2.11
N VAL A 64 10.53 -0.83 -2.02
CA VAL A 64 9.53 0.02 -2.68
C VAL A 64 9.44 1.39 -2.01
N PHE A 65 9.53 1.45 -0.68
CA PHE A 65 9.54 2.70 0.07
C PHE A 65 10.71 3.59 -0.36
N ASP A 66 11.91 3.02 -0.46
CA ASP A 66 13.11 3.75 -0.88
C ASP A 66 13.04 4.22 -2.34
N HIS A 67 12.40 3.45 -3.21
CA HIS A 67 12.15 3.85 -4.59
C HIS A 67 11.28 5.11 -4.68
N HIS A 68 10.26 5.21 -3.84
CA HIS A 68 9.29 6.32 -3.83
C HIS A 68 9.65 7.47 -2.89
N HIS A 69 10.59 7.26 -1.97
CA HIS A 69 11.09 8.28 -1.05
C HIS A 69 12.27 9.04 -1.67
N LYS A 70 12.00 10.19 -2.29
CA LYS A 70 13.04 11.05 -2.88
C LYS A 70 13.63 11.99 -1.82
N MET A 71 14.92 11.86 -1.57
CA MET A 71 15.72 12.87 -0.88
C MET A 71 16.31 13.86 -1.89
N SER A 72 15.83 15.11 -1.92
CA SER A 72 16.42 16.17 -2.76
C SER A 72 17.38 17.05 -1.96
N GLY A 73 18.56 17.32 -2.53
CA GLY A 73 19.69 17.96 -1.85
C GLY A 73 19.65 19.49 -1.75
N ARG A 74 20.47 19.98 -0.81
CA ARG A 74 20.86 21.38 -0.47
C ARG A 74 19.81 22.31 0.16
N ARG A 75 18.51 22.05 -0.01
CA ARG A 75 17.44 22.65 0.80
C ARG A 75 16.44 21.53 1.09
N ILE A 76 16.53 20.94 2.28
CA ILE A 76 15.91 19.65 2.62
C ILE A 76 14.38 19.76 2.50
N SER A 77 13.85 19.28 1.39
CA SER A 77 12.46 18.85 1.26
C SER A 77 12.49 17.40 0.80
N SER A 78 12.12 16.47 1.67
CA SER A 78 11.78 15.10 1.27
C SER A 78 10.42 15.12 0.59
N SER A 79 10.27 14.33 -0.47
CA SER A 79 8.96 14.07 -1.09
C SER A 79 8.76 12.57 -1.17
N PHE A 80 7.57 12.12 -0.78
CA PHE A 80 7.18 10.73 -0.83
C PHE A 80 5.92 10.59 -1.70
N ASP A 81 5.98 9.71 -2.68
CA ASP A 81 4.83 9.34 -3.52
C ASP A 81 4.10 8.16 -2.89
N SER A 82 3.19 8.45 -1.95
CA SER A 82 2.44 7.41 -1.23
C SER A 82 1.59 6.54 -2.16
N MET A 83 1.01 7.12 -3.20
CA MET A 83 0.16 6.40 -4.15
C MET A 83 0.99 5.44 -5.00
N GLY A 84 2.08 5.96 -5.59
CA GLY A 84 3.03 5.16 -6.35
C GLY A 84 3.59 4.02 -5.52
N TYR A 85 3.96 4.30 -4.27
CA TYR A 85 4.44 3.30 -3.33
C TYR A 85 3.41 2.17 -3.09
N ILE A 86 2.15 2.49 -2.76
CA ILE A 86 1.14 1.45 -2.46
C ILE A 86 0.87 0.60 -3.71
N HIS A 87 0.74 1.25 -4.87
CA HIS A 87 0.45 0.57 -6.13
C HIS A 87 1.58 -0.37 -6.55
N GLU A 88 2.83 0.06 -6.39
CA GLU A 88 4.01 -0.77 -6.68
C GLU A 88 4.15 -1.90 -5.66
N LEU A 89 3.93 -1.63 -4.36
CA LEU A 89 4.00 -2.65 -3.33
C LEU A 89 3.00 -3.78 -3.57
N LEU A 90 1.73 -3.44 -3.79
CA LEU A 90 0.70 -4.45 -4.05
C LEU A 90 0.98 -5.25 -5.33
N GLU A 91 1.60 -4.63 -6.33
CA GLU A 91 2.01 -5.31 -7.55
C GLU A 91 3.16 -6.31 -7.30
N GLU A 92 4.19 -5.92 -6.55
CA GLU A 92 5.30 -6.82 -6.21
C GLU A 92 4.82 -7.98 -5.31
N MET A 93 3.95 -7.70 -4.35
CA MET A 93 3.29 -8.75 -3.54
C MET A 93 2.48 -9.71 -4.42
N ALA A 94 1.73 -9.20 -5.40
CA ALA A 94 0.94 -10.04 -6.31
C ALA A 94 1.84 -10.92 -7.19
N LYS A 95 2.92 -10.37 -7.74
CA LYS A 95 3.91 -11.13 -8.53
C LYS A 95 4.56 -12.22 -7.69
N ASP A 96 4.91 -11.94 -6.45
CA ASP A 96 5.53 -12.91 -5.55
C ASP A 96 4.55 -14.03 -5.16
N ALA A 97 3.28 -13.67 -4.93
CA ALA A 97 2.22 -14.63 -4.73
C ALA A 97 2.02 -15.56 -5.94
N GLU A 98 2.07 -15.05 -7.18
CA GLU A 98 2.01 -15.90 -8.38
C GLU A 98 3.21 -16.84 -8.50
N ARG A 99 4.42 -16.34 -8.23
CA ARG A 99 5.63 -17.19 -8.21
C ARG A 99 5.53 -18.32 -7.19
N SER A 100 4.81 -18.08 -6.10
CA SER A 100 4.51 -19.05 -5.04
C SER A 100 3.27 -19.91 -5.31
N ASN A 101 2.70 -19.86 -6.52
CA ASN A 101 1.46 -20.56 -6.93
C ASN A 101 0.20 -20.15 -6.15
N GLN A 102 0.20 -18.98 -5.53
CA GLN A 102 -0.93 -18.41 -4.77
C GLN A 102 -1.80 -17.50 -5.66
N ASN A 103 -2.24 -18.01 -6.81
CA ASN A 103 -2.89 -17.21 -7.88
C ASN A 103 -4.16 -16.47 -7.42
N ALA A 104 -4.97 -17.07 -6.55
CA ALA A 104 -6.17 -16.42 -6.02
C ALA A 104 -5.81 -15.17 -5.19
N ARG A 105 -4.77 -15.29 -4.34
CA ARG A 105 -4.28 -14.22 -3.48
C ARG A 105 -3.62 -13.10 -4.27
N ALA A 106 -2.88 -13.44 -5.32
CA ALA A 106 -2.38 -12.48 -6.29
C ALA A 106 -3.53 -11.71 -6.97
N GLY A 107 -4.63 -12.39 -7.30
CA GLY A 107 -5.86 -11.78 -7.79
C GLY A 107 -6.42 -10.76 -6.81
N TYR A 108 -6.58 -11.12 -5.53
CA TYR A 108 -7.10 -10.21 -4.52
C TYR A 108 -6.23 -8.96 -4.34
N LEU A 109 -4.89 -9.10 -4.36
CA LEU A 109 -3.96 -7.98 -4.28
C LEU A 109 -4.09 -7.01 -5.46
N ARG A 110 -4.28 -7.53 -6.68
CA ARG A 110 -4.50 -6.68 -7.86
C ARG A 110 -5.86 -6.00 -7.86
N THR A 111 -6.89 -6.69 -7.38
CA THR A 111 -8.21 -6.07 -7.17
C THR A 111 -8.10 -4.93 -6.17
N LEU A 112 -7.49 -5.17 -5.01
CA LEU A 112 -7.24 -4.14 -4.00
C LEU A 112 -6.47 -2.94 -4.58
N LYS A 113 -5.39 -3.18 -5.34
CA LYS A 113 -4.66 -2.12 -6.04
C LYS A 113 -5.54 -1.27 -6.95
N SER A 114 -6.47 -1.89 -7.69
CA SER A 114 -7.40 -1.16 -8.57
C SER A 114 -8.48 -0.37 -7.82
N GLU A 115 -8.71 -0.71 -6.55
CA GLU A 115 -9.70 -0.07 -5.68
C GLU A 115 -9.09 1.03 -4.81
N VAL A 116 -7.76 1.02 -4.60
CA VAL A 116 -7.06 2.08 -3.88
C VAL A 116 -6.94 3.32 -4.77
N TYR A 117 -7.48 4.43 -4.27
CA TYR A 117 -7.26 5.77 -4.79
C TYR A 117 -7.09 6.76 -3.62
N ILE A 118 -6.17 7.72 -3.78
CA ILE A 118 -6.03 8.82 -2.81
C ILE A 118 -6.91 9.96 -3.31
N GLU A 119 -7.97 10.29 -2.55
CA GLU A 119 -8.69 11.54 -2.77
C GLU A 119 -7.76 12.68 -2.35
N GLU A 120 -7.29 13.47 -3.34
CA GLU A 120 -6.71 14.77 -3.03
C GLU A 120 -7.84 15.64 -2.50
N GLU A 121 -7.91 15.86 -1.19
CA GLU A 121 -8.74 16.91 -0.62
C GLU A 121 -8.33 18.23 -1.30
N SER A 122 -9.16 18.65 -2.25
CA SER A 122 -9.04 19.91 -2.95
C SER A 122 -9.34 21.03 -1.95
N GLY A 123 -8.29 21.52 -1.30
CA GLY A 123 -8.32 22.72 -0.48
C GLY A 123 -8.55 23.99 -1.31
#